data_AF-A0A1B6FS08-F1
#
_entry.id   AF-A0A1B6FS08-F1
#
_cell.length_a   1.000
_cell.length_b   1.000
_cell.length_c   1.000
_cell.angle_alpha   90.00
_cell.angle_beta   90.00
_cell.angle_gamma   90.00
#
_symmetry.space_group_name_H-M   'P 1'
#
loop_
_entity.id
_entity.type
_entity.pdbx_description
1 polymer ?
#
loop_
_entity_poly.entity_id
_entity_poly.type
_entity_poly.pdbx_seq_one_letter_code
_entity_poly.pdbx_strand_id
1 'polypeptide(L)'
;QDLAADLNTPRDIFCIPKEEKDQTVFSVRALCEEGVATSRASRSIPNYLIRLLPPLAVHNRLPYAVEVKIPSIKYDVRIEAGEKANIYFLNLLKMHKIVVEVPAYLGIPWMGSFSLSPDLEEKIVAMATEHDTEGGNKQLGLNIRV
;
A
#
# COMPACT_ATOMS: atom_id res chain seq x y z
N GLN A 1 -1.04 19.74 -23.75
CA GLN A 1 0.04 18.98 -23.09
C GLN A 1 0.32 17.76 -23.96
N ASP A 2 1.59 17.51 -24.26
CA ASP A 2 2.03 16.43 -25.15
C ASP A 2 2.22 15.14 -24.34
N LEU A 3 1.44 14.09 -24.60
CA LEU A 3 1.50 12.83 -23.84
C LEU A 3 2.87 12.14 -23.96
N ALA A 4 3.64 12.43 -25.02
CA ALA A 4 4.98 11.89 -25.18
C ALA A 4 5.95 12.38 -24.07
N ALA A 5 5.72 13.56 -23.50
CA ALA A 5 6.54 14.10 -22.42
C ALA A 5 6.29 13.41 -21.07
N ASP A 6 5.14 12.74 -20.91
CA ASP A 6 4.71 12.08 -19.68
C ASP A 6 4.86 10.55 -19.73
N LEU A 7 5.48 10.00 -20.79
CA LEU A 7 5.80 8.58 -20.90
C LEU A 7 6.58 8.09 -19.68
N ASN A 8 6.15 6.97 -19.10
CA ASN A 8 6.70 6.34 -17.90
C ASN A 8 6.78 7.25 -16.66
N THR A 9 6.10 8.40 -16.67
CA THR A 9 6.05 9.30 -15.53
C THR A 9 4.74 9.08 -14.76
N PRO A 10 4.78 8.54 -13.53
CA PRO A 10 3.58 8.34 -12.74
C PRO A 10 2.98 9.68 -12.30
N ARG A 11 1.66 9.78 -12.33
CA ARG A 11 0.88 10.91 -11.83
C ARG A 11 -0.13 10.43 -10.81
N ASP A 12 -0.07 10.97 -9.59
CA ASP A 12 -1.06 10.65 -8.56
C ASP A 12 -2.31 11.53 -8.74
N ILE A 13 -3.47 10.90 -8.82
CA ILE A 13 -4.78 11.54 -9.00
C ILE A 13 -5.58 11.34 -7.72
N PHE A 14 -6.14 12.43 -7.19
CA PHE A 14 -6.94 12.44 -5.97
C PHE A 14 -8.34 12.98 -6.27
N CYS A 15 -9.36 12.22 -5.89
CA CYS A 15 -10.73 12.68 -5.80
C CYS A 15 -11.00 13.06 -4.34
N ILE A 16 -11.05 14.36 -4.10
CA ILE A 16 -11.31 14.92 -2.78
C ILE A 16 -12.82 14.89 -2.55
N PRO A 17 -13.30 14.42 -1.39
CA PRO A 17 -14.72 14.38 -1.10
C PRO A 17 -15.31 15.79 -1.09
N LYS A 18 -16.60 15.88 -1.44
CA LYS A 18 -17.32 17.15 -1.52
C LYS A 18 -17.53 17.79 -0.14
N GLU A 19 -17.61 16.97 0.91
CA GLU A 19 -17.78 17.41 2.29
C GLU A 19 -16.43 17.42 3.02
N GLU A 20 -16.05 18.55 3.62
CA GLU A 20 -14.76 18.70 4.34
C GLU A 20 -14.58 17.74 5.52
N LYS A 21 -15.69 17.21 6.08
CA LYS A 21 -15.66 16.27 7.20
C LYS A 21 -15.32 14.85 6.79
N ASP A 22 -15.48 14.51 5.51
CA ASP A 22 -15.09 13.21 4.99
C ASP A 22 -13.59 13.23 4.66
N GLN A 23 -12.83 12.34 5.29
CA GLN A 23 -11.39 12.20 5.07
C GLN A 23 -11.07 11.07 4.07
N THR A 24 -12.10 10.38 3.56
CA THR A 24 -11.91 9.34 2.54
C THR A 24 -11.63 10.01 1.20
N VAL A 25 -10.39 9.84 0.72
CA VAL A 25 -9.94 10.37 -0.57
C VAL A 25 -9.78 9.20 -1.49
N PHE A 26 -10.54 9.12 -2.59
CA PHE A 26 -10.23 8.14 -3.63
C PHE A 26 -8.97 8.58 -4.37
N SER A 27 -7.99 7.70 -4.48
CA SER A 27 -6.69 7.98 -5.06
C SER A 27 -6.24 6.83 -5.96
N VAL A 28 -5.59 7.19 -7.06
CA VAL A 28 -5.00 6.26 -8.02
C VAL A 28 -3.70 6.86 -8.57
N ARG A 29 -2.76 5.98 -8.92
CA ARG A 29 -1.56 6.36 -9.66
C ARG A 29 -1.76 6.02 -11.14
N ALA A 30 -1.80 7.04 -11.98
CA ALA A 30 -1.86 6.89 -13.42
C ALA A 30 -0.45 6.79 -14.00
N LEU A 31 -0.21 5.79 -14.85
CA LEU A 31 1.05 5.61 -15.57
C LEU A 31 0.76 5.53 -17.07
N CYS A 32 1.44 6.36 -17.85
CA CYS A 32 1.38 6.30 -19.30
C CYS A 32 2.51 5.38 -19.81
N GLU A 33 2.15 4.29 -20.47
CA GLU A 33 3.08 3.33 -21.06
C GLU A 33 2.86 3.26 -22.58
N GLU A 34 3.85 2.76 -23.33
CA GLU A 34 3.62 2.40 -24.73
C GLU A 34 2.63 1.24 -24.82
N GLY A 35 1.68 1.37 -25.73
CA GLY A 35 0.71 0.33 -26.03
C GLY A 35 1.38 -0.86 -26.73
N VAL A 36 0.72 -2.02 -26.70
CA VAL A 36 1.23 -3.23 -27.34
C VAL A 36 1.41 -3.00 -28.84
N ALA A 37 2.56 -3.40 -29.40
CA ALA A 37 2.82 -3.29 -30.82
C ALA A 37 1.75 -4.03 -31.64
N THR A 38 0.97 -3.29 -32.43
CA THR A 38 -0.09 -3.86 -33.28
C THR A 38 0.29 -3.78 -34.75
N SER A 39 0.03 -4.86 -35.49
CA SER A 39 0.37 -4.98 -36.93
C SER A 39 -0.45 -4.06 -37.84
N ARG A 40 -1.46 -3.37 -37.31
CA ARG A 40 -2.36 -2.43 -38.03
C ARG A 40 -2.36 -1.03 -37.41
N ALA A 41 -1.25 -0.59 -36.82
CA ALA A 41 -1.18 0.76 -36.28
C ALA A 41 -1.26 1.80 -37.40
N SER A 42 -2.34 2.58 -37.46
CA SER A 42 -2.37 3.79 -38.28
C SER A 42 -1.40 4.79 -37.70
N ARG A 43 -0.43 5.28 -38.48
CA ARG A 43 0.64 6.21 -38.03
C ARG A 43 0.12 7.52 -37.41
N SER A 44 -1.17 7.80 -37.49
CA SER A 44 -1.83 9.01 -36.98
C SER A 44 -2.33 8.90 -35.53
N ILE A 45 -2.38 7.71 -34.91
CA ILE A 45 -2.87 7.55 -33.54
C ILE A 45 -1.72 7.05 -32.66
N PRO A 46 -1.27 7.84 -31.68
CA PRO A 46 -0.28 7.40 -30.71
C PRO A 46 -0.78 6.16 -29.96
N ASN A 47 0.02 5.10 -29.96
CA ASN A 47 -0.31 3.85 -29.28
C ASN A 47 0.17 3.93 -27.83
N TYR A 48 -0.63 4.55 -26.96
CA TYR A 48 -0.35 4.66 -25.52
C TYR A 48 -1.40 3.91 -24.70
N LEU A 49 -0.96 3.34 -23.59
CA LEU A 49 -1.79 2.69 -22.58
C LEU A 49 -1.70 3.49 -21.28
N ILE A 50 -2.85 3.91 -20.75
CA ILE A 50 -2.92 4.52 -19.42
C ILE A 50 -3.32 3.45 -18.42
N ARG A 51 -2.43 3.13 -17.49
CA ARG A 51 -2.68 2.19 -16.40
C ARG A 51 -3.04 2.94 -15.13
N LEU A 52 -4.13 2.53 -14.49
CA LEU A 52 -4.52 3.01 -13.17
C LEU A 52 -4.10 1.99 -12.12
N LEU A 53 -3.19 2.38 -11.23
CA LEU A 53 -2.65 1.55 -10.17
C LEU A 53 -3.20 1.99 -8.81
N PRO A 54 -3.36 1.06 -7.85
CA PRO A 54 -3.66 1.45 -6.48
C PRO A 54 -2.51 2.30 -5.93
N PRO A 55 -2.80 3.34 -5.13
CA PRO A 55 -1.79 4.16 -4.47
C PRO A 55 -0.94 3.30 -3.52
N LEU A 56 -1.56 2.40 -2.76
CA LEU A 56 -0.85 1.47 -1.88
C LEU A 56 -1.33 0.04 -2.13
N ALA A 57 -0.38 -0.88 -2.30
CA ALA A 57 -0.63 -2.31 -2.32
C ALA A 57 0.22 -2.98 -1.25
N VAL A 58 -0.42 -3.66 -0.31
CA VAL A 58 0.26 -4.40 0.74
C VAL A 58 0.35 -5.85 0.32
N HIS A 59 1.56 -6.38 0.23
CA HIS A 59 1.82 -7.78 -0.11
C HIS A 59 2.35 -8.50 1.13
N ASN A 60 1.56 -9.43 1.65
CA ASN A 60 1.98 -10.26 2.76
C ASN A 60 2.87 -11.41 2.25
N ARG A 61 4.18 -11.29 2.45
CA ARG A 61 5.14 -12.35 2.11
C ARG A 61 5.42 -13.32 3.25
N LEU A 62 4.74 -13.18 4.39
CA LEU A 62 4.91 -14.05 5.53
C LEU A 62 4.10 -15.34 5.33
N PRO A 63 4.51 -16.46 5.97
CA PRO A 63 3.73 -17.69 5.98
C PRO A 63 2.55 -17.64 6.99
N TYR A 64 2.20 -16.45 7.48
CA TYR A 64 1.14 -16.21 8.46
C TYR A 64 0.21 -15.12 7.95
N ALA A 65 -1.05 -15.13 8.36
CA ALA A 65 -1.95 -14.01 8.13
C ALA A 65 -1.48 -12.76 8.88
N VAL A 66 -1.68 -11.61 8.27
CA VAL A 66 -1.35 -10.29 8.83
C VAL A 66 -2.58 -9.41 8.78
N GLU A 67 -2.86 -8.72 9.86
CA GLU A 67 -3.90 -7.70 9.94
C GLU A 67 -3.27 -6.32 9.83
N VAL A 68 -3.78 -5.50 8.92
CA VAL A 68 -3.28 -4.15 8.65
C VAL A 68 -4.38 -3.15 8.90
N LYS A 69 -4.11 -2.21 9.81
CA LYS A 69 -5.06 -1.18 10.24
C LYS A 69 -4.49 0.20 9.95
N ILE A 70 -5.29 1.06 9.34
CA ILE A 70 -4.96 2.47 9.08
C ILE A 70 -6.03 3.34 9.75
N PRO A 71 -5.79 3.80 11.00
CA PRO A 71 -6.82 4.45 11.81
C PRO A 71 -7.40 5.73 11.19
N SER A 72 -6.58 6.50 10.46
CA SER A 72 -7.00 7.76 9.84
C SER A 72 -8.16 7.62 8.87
N ILE A 73 -8.30 6.44 8.24
CA ILE A 73 -9.33 6.13 7.25
C ILE A 73 -10.24 4.98 7.68
N LYS A 74 -10.16 4.55 8.96
CA LYS A 74 -10.90 3.40 9.50
C LYS A 74 -10.75 2.13 8.65
N TYR A 75 -9.58 1.95 8.06
CA TYR A 75 -9.27 0.76 7.27
C TYR A 75 -8.78 -0.35 8.19
N ASP A 76 -9.35 -1.53 7.99
CA ASP A 76 -8.97 -2.76 8.68
C ASP A 76 -9.10 -3.91 7.68
N VAL A 77 -8.01 -4.63 7.45
CA VAL A 77 -7.99 -5.76 6.52
C VAL A 77 -7.12 -6.87 7.09
N ARG A 78 -7.58 -8.11 6.86
CA ARG A 78 -6.78 -9.30 7.05
C ARG A 78 -6.25 -9.77 5.71
N ILE A 79 -4.94 -10.00 5.63
CA ILE A 79 -4.23 -10.44 4.43
C ILE A 79 -3.65 -11.83 4.73
N GLU A 80 -4.14 -12.85 4.03
CA GLU A 80 -3.65 -14.21 4.23
C GLU A 80 -2.21 -14.39 3.71
N ALA A 81 -1.60 -15.52 4.03
CA ALA A 81 -0.22 -15.82 3.66
C ALA A 81 -0.03 -15.79 2.12
N GLY A 82 0.89 -14.96 1.64
CA GLY A 82 1.17 -14.81 0.21
C GLY A 82 0.17 -13.92 -0.55
N GLU A 83 -0.85 -13.37 0.12
CA GLU A 83 -1.85 -12.53 -0.54
C GLU A 83 -1.46 -11.05 -0.63
N LYS A 84 -2.24 -10.32 -1.43
CA LYS A 84 -2.11 -8.87 -1.62
C LYS A 84 -3.44 -8.17 -1.35
N ALA A 85 -3.38 -7.00 -0.72
CA ALA A 85 -4.50 -6.09 -0.55
C ALA A 85 -4.19 -4.75 -1.23
N ASN A 86 -5.11 -4.29 -2.07
CA ASN A 86 -5.00 -3.00 -2.75
C ASN A 86 -5.86 -1.97 -2.01
N ILE A 87 -5.30 -0.80 -1.74
CA ILE A 87 -5.97 0.31 -1.06
C ILE A 87 -6.09 1.46 -2.05
N TYR A 88 -7.30 1.98 -2.23
CA TYR A 88 -7.61 3.06 -3.19
C TYR A 88 -8.09 4.34 -2.52
N PHE A 89 -8.13 4.37 -1.19
CA PHE A 89 -8.72 5.49 -0.44
C PHE A 89 -7.71 6.15 0.49
N LEU A 90 -6.46 6.27 0.03
CA LEU A 90 -5.33 6.75 0.83
C LEU A 90 -4.49 7.78 0.06
N ASN A 91 -4.33 8.97 0.62
CA ASN A 91 -3.44 9.99 0.05
C ASN A 91 -1.99 9.81 0.56
N LEU A 92 -1.15 9.13 -0.21
CA LEU A 92 0.25 8.87 0.14
C LEU A 92 1.16 10.10 0.17
N LEU A 93 0.69 11.30 -0.23
CA LEU A 93 1.45 12.55 -0.03
C LEU A 93 1.42 13.01 1.44
N LYS A 94 0.54 12.42 2.26
CA LYS A 94 0.45 12.67 3.69
C LYS A 94 1.04 11.51 4.47
N MET A 95 1.51 11.81 5.68
CA MET A 95 1.95 10.78 6.61
C MET A 95 0.76 10.01 7.18
N HIS A 96 0.84 8.67 7.20
CA HIS A 96 -0.18 7.80 7.78
C HIS A 96 0.40 6.86 8.82
N LYS A 97 -0.27 6.71 9.96
CA LYS A 97 0.07 5.66 10.92
C LYS A 97 -0.51 4.34 10.45
N ILE A 98 0.34 3.34 10.24
CA ILE A 98 -0.03 1.97 9.92
C ILE A 98 0.22 1.11 11.15
N VAL A 99 -0.79 0.35 11.54
CA VAL A 99 -0.71 -0.66 12.59
C VAL A 99 -0.74 -2.02 11.91
N VAL A 100 0.18 -2.89 12.32
CA VAL A 100 0.33 -4.25 11.78
C VAL A 100 0.21 -5.22 12.93
N GLU A 101 -0.58 -6.27 12.73
CA GLU A 101 -0.81 -7.31 13.72
C GLU A 101 -0.59 -8.68 13.06
N VAL A 102 0.11 -9.57 13.78
CA VAL A 102 0.36 -10.96 13.38
C VAL A 102 -0.33 -11.83 14.42
N PRO A 103 -1.57 -12.31 14.16
CA PRO A 103 -2.43 -12.83 15.21
C PRO A 103 -1.97 -14.15 15.86
N ALA A 104 -1.16 -14.95 15.15
CA ALA A 104 -0.86 -16.33 15.55
C ALA A 104 0.61 -16.71 15.39
N TYR A 105 1.55 -15.75 15.50
CA TYR A 105 2.97 -16.08 15.46
C TYR A 105 3.38 -16.79 16.76
N LEU A 106 3.82 -18.05 16.64
CA LEU A 106 4.08 -18.93 17.79
C LEU A 106 2.86 -19.09 18.73
N GLY A 107 1.64 -19.00 18.18
CA GLY A 107 0.39 -19.11 18.95
C GLY A 107 0.03 -17.87 19.76
N ILE A 108 0.74 -16.76 19.56
CA ILE A 108 0.56 -15.50 20.29
C ILE A 108 0.33 -14.35 19.29
N PRO A 109 -0.57 -13.40 19.57
CA PRO A 109 -0.73 -12.19 18.76
C PRO A 109 0.39 -11.18 19.03
N TRP A 110 0.92 -10.61 17.94
CA TRP A 110 1.96 -9.58 18.00
C TRP A 110 1.49 -8.34 17.26
N MET A 111 1.67 -7.16 17.85
CA MET A 111 1.26 -5.88 17.27
C MET A 111 2.43 -4.90 17.21
N GLY A 112 2.49 -4.14 16.12
CA GLY A 112 3.46 -3.06 15.93
C GLY A 112 2.84 -1.92 15.13
N SER A 113 3.50 -0.77 15.11
CA SER A 113 3.05 0.35 14.27
C SER A 113 4.21 1.20 13.77
N PHE A 114 4.00 1.84 12.63
CA PHE A 114 4.95 2.78 12.04
C PHE A 114 4.22 3.90 11.30
N SER A 115 4.94 4.98 11.02
CA SER A 115 4.44 6.08 10.18
C SER A 115 4.95 5.88 8.76
N LEU A 116 4.04 5.69 7.81
CA LEU A 116 4.32 5.68 6.38
C LEU A 116 4.38 7.13 5.88
N SER A 117 5.54 7.54 5.39
CA SER A 117 5.76 8.81 4.70
C SER A 117 6.11 8.56 3.22
N PRO A 118 5.96 9.55 2.33
CA PRO A 118 6.20 9.37 0.88
C PRO A 118 7.63 8.93 0.53
N ASP A 119 8.58 9.20 1.40
CA ASP A 119 10.02 8.96 1.29
C ASP A 119 10.50 7.70 2.03
N LEU A 120 9.59 6.97 2.69
CA LEU A 120 9.94 5.75 3.40
C LEU A 120 10.16 4.60 2.40
N GLU A 121 11.38 4.04 2.36
CA GLU A 121 11.70 2.87 1.52
C GLU A 121 11.65 1.54 2.31
N GLU A 122 12.11 1.57 3.56
CA GLU A 122 12.21 0.39 4.41
C GLU A 122 11.98 0.74 5.88
N LYS A 123 11.30 -0.15 6.59
CA LYS A 123 11.08 -0.02 8.03
C LYS A 123 11.15 -1.37 8.72
N ILE A 124 11.96 -1.44 9.77
CA ILE A 124 11.91 -2.55 10.74
C ILE A 124 11.00 -2.11 11.89
N VAL A 125 9.91 -2.85 12.09
CA VAL A 125 8.94 -2.63 13.16
C VAL A 125 9.20 -3.66 14.25
N ALA A 126 9.57 -3.19 15.44
CA ALA A 126 9.60 -4.03 16.63
C ALA A 126 8.16 -4.30 17.07
N MET A 127 7.81 -5.57 17.17
CA MET A 127 6.47 -6.01 17.56
C MET A 127 6.42 -6.27 19.06
N ALA A 128 5.29 -5.94 19.68
CA ALA A 128 4.99 -6.20 21.07
C ALA A 128 3.84 -7.20 21.19
N THR A 129 3.78 -7.93 22.30
CA THR A 129 2.68 -8.82 22.66
C THR A 129 2.27 -8.51 24.09
N GLU A 130 0.98 -8.64 24.39
CA GLU A 130 0.44 -8.52 25.75
C GLU A 130 0.50 -9.85 26.52
N HIS A 131 0.81 -10.96 25.84
CA HIS A 131 0.94 -12.28 26.47
C HIS A 131 2.32 -12.48 27.09
N ASP A 132 2.35 -13.03 28.30
CA ASP A 132 3.59 -13.44 28.96
C ASP A 132 4.32 -14.50 28.13
N THR A 133 5.58 -14.20 27.81
CA THR A 133 6.41 -15.04 26.94
C THR A 133 7.20 -16.08 27.73
N GLU A 134 6.55 -16.82 28.65
CA GLU A 134 7.09 -17.97 29.41
C GLU A 134 8.60 -17.90 29.78
N GLY A 135 9.12 -16.72 30.14
CA GLY A 135 10.49 -16.52 30.60
C GLY A 135 11.59 -16.42 29.52
N GLY A 136 11.26 -16.34 28.23
CA GLY A 136 12.23 -16.08 27.16
C GLY A 136 12.06 -14.69 26.54
N ASN A 137 13.15 -13.98 26.26
CA ASN A 137 13.16 -12.74 25.46
C ASN A 137 12.71 -13.02 24.01
N LYS A 138 11.45 -13.41 23.79
CA LYS A 138 10.88 -13.55 22.46
C LYS A 138 10.71 -12.13 21.92
N GLN A 139 11.40 -11.83 20.83
CA GLN A 139 11.28 -10.58 20.10
C GLN A 139 10.86 -10.93 18.68
N LEU A 140 9.87 -10.21 18.15
CA LEU A 140 9.49 -10.29 16.75
C LEU A 140 9.77 -8.93 16.12
N GLY A 141 10.54 -8.93 15.03
CA GLY A 141 10.73 -7.78 14.17
C GLY A 141 10.10 -8.05 12.81
N LEU A 142 9.30 -7.11 12.31
CA LEU A 142 8.79 -7.16 10.94
C LEU A 142 9.58 -6.20 10.06
N ASN A 143 10.13 -6.71 8.97
CA ASN A 143 10.72 -5.88 7.93
C ASN A 143 9.64 -5.56 6.88
N ILE A 144 9.45 -4.27 6.63
CA ILE A 144 8.50 -3.74 5.67
C ILE A 144 9.29 -2.98 4.62
N ARG A 145 9.06 -3.33 3.35
CA ARG A 145 9.67 -2.69 2.18
C ARG A 145 8.56 -2.02 1.38
N VAL A 146 8.74 -0.75 1.06
CA VAL A 146 7.74 0.14 0.43
C VAL A 146 8.05 0.32 -1.05
#